data_AF-A0A4D9E5E9-F1
#
_entry.id   AF-A0A4D9E5E9-F1
#
_cell.length_a   1.000
_cell.length_b   1.000
_cell.length_c   1.000
_cell.angle_alpha   90.00
_cell.angle_beta   90.00
_cell.angle_gamma   90.00
#
_symmetry.space_group_name_H-M   'P 1'
#
loop_
_entity.id
_entity.type
_entity.pdbx_description
1 polymer ?
#
loop_
_entity_poly.entity_id
_entity_poly.type
_entity_poly.pdbx_seq_one_letter_code
_entity_poly.pdbx_strand_id
1 'polypeptide(L)'
;MGAREESLCSPPTPTTEQAEDEALQPQRRPSSRHRSSGQGPPASSRRCAAARPGLPRPGARCCTSHAPGPLQRVQPAPPRPAPLSPAMLAARLLRAAPSGLASLHGSARRLRGARVAVVLSGCGVYDGTEIHEASAILVHLSRGGAEVQMYAPDIPQMHVIDHSKGQPVEAESRNVLVESARIARGKITDLAKLSTKDHDAVIFPGGFGAAKNLSTFAVDGKDCKVNGEVERVLKEFHKAGKPIGLCCISPVLAAKVLSGAEVTVGHEEEEGGKWPYAGTAGAIKALGGKHCVKEVTEAHVDVNNKMVTTPAFMCETELHHIFDGIGVMVKGVLKLTGK
;
A
#
# COMPACT_ATOMS: atom_id res chain seq x y z
N MET A 1 -35.73 -32.99 -58.73
CA MET A 1 -35.07 -33.18 -57.42
C MET A 1 -34.27 -31.92 -57.14
N GLY A 2 -34.39 -31.33 -55.94
CA GLY A 2 -33.58 -30.19 -55.53
C GLY A 2 -33.04 -30.46 -54.14
N ALA A 3 -31.73 -30.33 -53.96
CA ALA A 3 -31.09 -30.31 -52.66
C ALA A 3 -30.97 -28.85 -52.18
N ARG A 4 -31.17 -28.63 -50.88
CA ARG A 4 -30.75 -27.41 -50.18
C ARG A 4 -29.63 -27.81 -49.24
N GLU A 5 -28.51 -27.13 -49.30
CA GLU A 5 -27.55 -27.10 -48.20
C GLU A 5 -27.77 -25.81 -47.43
N GLU A 6 -27.95 -25.93 -46.11
CA GLU A 6 -28.08 -24.77 -45.21
C GLU A 6 -26.71 -24.46 -44.61
N SER A 7 -26.07 -23.39 -45.07
CA SER A 7 -24.77 -22.96 -44.53
C SER A 7 -24.95 -22.32 -43.15
N LEU A 8 -24.64 -23.08 -42.10
CA LEU A 8 -24.58 -22.58 -40.73
C LEU A 8 -23.51 -21.47 -40.61
N CYS A 9 -23.96 -20.25 -40.35
CA CYS A 9 -23.08 -19.11 -40.10
C CYS A 9 -22.57 -19.14 -38.66
N SER A 10 -21.32 -19.53 -38.46
CA SER A 10 -20.64 -19.40 -37.16
C SER A 10 -20.45 -17.93 -36.80
N PRO A 11 -20.67 -17.52 -35.54
CA PRO A 11 -20.36 -16.16 -35.09
C PRO A 11 -18.84 -15.90 -35.16
N PRO A 12 -18.42 -14.64 -35.40
CA PRO A 12 -17.00 -14.31 -35.44
C PRO A 12 -16.35 -14.50 -34.07
N THR A 13 -15.19 -15.16 -34.05
CA THR A 13 -14.30 -15.18 -32.87
C THR A 13 -13.78 -13.76 -32.58
N PRO A 14 -13.81 -13.28 -31.32
CA PRO A 14 -13.26 -11.98 -30.98
C PRO A 14 -11.74 -11.94 -31.23
N THR A 15 -11.24 -10.80 -31.67
CA THR A 15 -9.80 -10.55 -31.85
C THR A 15 -9.12 -10.30 -30.50
N THR A 16 -7.82 -10.62 -30.44
CA THR A 16 -7.01 -10.64 -29.20
C THR A 16 -6.98 -9.32 -28.43
N GLU A 17 -7.26 -8.19 -29.10
CA GLU A 17 -7.33 -6.83 -28.53
C GLU A 17 -8.41 -6.64 -27.45
N GLN A 18 -9.39 -7.53 -27.34
CA GLN A 18 -10.47 -7.42 -26.33
C GLN A 18 -10.23 -8.25 -25.05
N ALA A 19 -9.10 -8.96 -24.95
CA ALA A 19 -8.81 -9.86 -23.82
C ALA A 19 -7.99 -9.21 -22.69
N GLU A 20 -7.28 -8.11 -22.94
CA GLU A 20 -6.29 -7.55 -22.00
C GLU A 20 -6.88 -6.50 -21.04
N ASP A 21 -7.96 -5.81 -21.43
CA ASP A 21 -8.62 -4.77 -20.62
C ASP A 21 -9.48 -5.33 -19.45
N GLU A 22 -9.78 -6.64 -19.45
CA GLU A 22 -10.47 -7.31 -18.34
C GLU A 22 -9.50 -7.77 -17.23
N ALA A 23 -8.20 -7.89 -17.53
CA ALA A 23 -7.20 -8.45 -16.62
C ALA A 23 -6.84 -7.53 -15.43
N LEU A 24 -7.24 -6.25 -15.47
CA LEU A 24 -6.96 -5.25 -14.43
C LEU A 24 -8.21 -4.62 -13.80
N GLN A 25 -9.41 -5.12 -14.15
CA GLN A 25 -10.67 -4.72 -13.51
C GLN A 25 -10.96 -5.63 -12.30
N PRO A 26 -11.56 -5.11 -11.22
CA PRO A 26 -11.81 -5.90 -10.02
C PRO A 26 -12.90 -6.95 -10.27
N GLN A 27 -12.45 -8.19 -10.52
CA GLN A 27 -13.28 -9.36 -10.78
C GLN A 27 -14.35 -9.56 -9.70
N ARG A 28 -15.60 -9.74 -10.13
CA ARG A 28 -16.77 -9.73 -9.24
C ARG A 28 -16.87 -11.05 -8.46
N ARG A 29 -16.86 -10.98 -7.12
CA ARG A 29 -17.05 -12.16 -6.25
C ARG A 29 -18.36 -12.90 -6.58
N PRO A 30 -18.32 -14.20 -6.94
CA PRO A 30 -19.54 -14.97 -7.19
C PRO A 30 -20.29 -15.25 -5.88
N SER A 31 -21.59 -14.95 -5.83
CA SER A 31 -22.43 -15.22 -4.66
C SER A 31 -22.81 -16.70 -4.55
N SER A 32 -22.43 -17.36 -3.46
CA SER A 32 -22.68 -18.78 -3.21
C SER A 32 -24.15 -19.09 -2.93
N ARG A 33 -24.91 -19.44 -3.97
CA ARG A 33 -26.26 -20.00 -3.83
C ARG A 33 -26.20 -21.50 -3.54
N HIS A 34 -26.39 -21.90 -2.29
CA HIS A 34 -26.66 -23.30 -1.97
C HIS A 34 -27.96 -23.77 -2.67
N ARG A 35 -27.85 -24.78 -3.53
CA ARG A 35 -28.98 -25.63 -3.94
C ARG A 35 -29.02 -26.86 -3.04
N SER A 36 -30.05 -26.99 -2.22
CA SER A 36 -30.36 -28.24 -1.51
C SER A 36 -31.20 -29.16 -2.40
N SER A 37 -30.61 -30.25 -2.89
CA SER A 37 -31.33 -31.33 -3.60
C SER A 37 -31.93 -32.32 -2.61
N GLY A 38 -33.25 -32.27 -2.42
CA GLY A 38 -33.96 -33.20 -1.53
C GLY A 38 -34.41 -34.48 -2.25
N GLN A 39 -34.22 -35.63 -1.60
CA GLN A 39 -34.94 -36.87 -1.89
C GLN A 39 -35.32 -37.54 -0.55
N GLY A 40 -36.59 -37.92 -0.39
CA GLY A 40 -37.07 -38.86 0.64
C GLY A 40 -37.12 -40.28 0.07
N PRO A 41 -37.37 -41.31 0.91
CA PRO A 41 -38.75 -41.79 1.04
C PRO A 41 -39.11 -42.17 2.52
N PRO A 42 -40.01 -43.12 2.87
CA PRO A 42 -41.26 -42.73 3.52
C PRO A 42 -41.55 -43.34 4.91
N ALA A 43 -42.69 -42.92 5.49
CA ALA A 43 -43.08 -43.04 6.91
C ALA A 43 -43.46 -44.45 7.43
N SER A 44 -43.41 -44.63 8.77
CA SER A 44 -44.39 -45.47 9.49
C SER A 44 -44.59 -45.19 11.01
N SER A 45 -45.69 -44.53 11.35
CA SER A 45 -46.61 -44.85 12.49
C SER A 45 -46.27 -44.55 13.99
N ARG A 46 -47.37 -44.37 14.76
CA ARG A 46 -47.60 -44.55 16.24
C ARG A 46 -47.33 -43.41 17.26
N ARG A 47 -48.42 -42.67 17.55
CA ARG A 47 -49.06 -42.37 18.88
C ARG A 47 -48.24 -41.77 20.06
N CYS A 48 -48.78 -40.65 20.59
CA CYS A 48 -48.97 -40.23 22.01
C CYS A 48 -47.79 -40.33 23.03
N ALA A 49 -47.56 -39.40 23.97
CA ALA A 49 -48.49 -38.50 24.66
C ALA A 49 -47.84 -37.24 25.32
N ALA A 50 -48.70 -36.41 25.93
CA ALA A 50 -48.51 -35.25 26.82
C ALA A 50 -47.12 -34.87 27.41
N ALA A 51 -46.80 -33.55 27.35
CA ALA A 51 -46.51 -32.72 28.54
C ALA A 51 -46.45 -31.19 28.24
N ARG A 52 -46.84 -30.38 29.23
CA ARG A 52 -46.57 -28.94 29.47
C ARG A 52 -46.43 -28.79 31.01
N PRO A 53 -45.77 -27.76 31.60
CA PRO A 53 -45.58 -26.36 31.14
C PRO A 53 -44.07 -25.95 31.12
N GLY A 54 -43.65 -24.69 30.93
CA GLY A 54 -44.31 -23.43 30.51
C GLY A 54 -43.39 -22.21 30.80
N LEU A 55 -43.54 -21.12 30.05
CA LEU A 55 -42.76 -19.87 30.23
C LEU A 55 -43.66 -18.63 30.02
N PRO A 56 -43.49 -17.55 30.80
CA PRO A 56 -44.28 -16.33 30.69
C PRO A 56 -43.78 -15.38 29.59
N ARG A 57 -44.71 -14.61 29.00
CA ARG A 57 -44.41 -13.44 28.15
C ARG A 57 -44.68 -12.16 28.93
N PRO A 58 -43.77 -11.18 28.86
CA PRO A 58 -44.11 -9.78 28.61
C PRO A 58 -43.76 -9.42 27.15
N GLY A 59 -44.36 -8.42 26.51
CA GLY A 59 -45.36 -7.48 27.01
C GLY A 59 -45.16 -6.14 26.33
N ALA A 60 -45.68 -5.98 25.11
CA ALA A 60 -45.40 -4.83 24.26
C ALA A 60 -45.83 -3.50 24.93
N ARG A 61 -44.97 -2.47 24.84
CA ARG A 61 -45.32 -1.10 25.23
C ARG A 61 -44.85 -0.11 24.16
N CYS A 62 -45.78 0.78 23.85
CA CYS A 62 -45.73 1.90 22.93
C CYS A 62 -44.38 2.63 22.85
N CYS A 63 -43.90 2.87 21.62
CA CYS A 63 -42.85 3.86 21.36
C CYS A 63 -43.43 5.27 21.53
N THR A 64 -43.08 5.98 22.60
CA THR A 64 -43.33 7.42 22.70
C THR A 64 -42.19 8.20 22.06
N SER A 65 -42.51 9.31 21.41
CA SER A 65 -41.54 10.20 20.80
C SER A 65 -40.67 10.91 21.85
N HIS A 66 -39.45 11.27 21.47
CA HIS A 66 -38.62 12.24 22.20
C HIS A 66 -38.30 13.41 21.28
N ALA A 67 -38.58 14.62 21.78
CA ALA A 67 -38.23 15.87 21.11
C ALA A 67 -36.73 16.17 21.28
N PRO A 68 -36.11 16.95 20.37
CA PRO A 68 -34.71 17.35 20.51
C PRO A 68 -34.51 18.27 21.70
N GLY A 69 -33.45 18.02 22.48
CA GLY A 69 -33.02 18.91 23.57
C GLY A 69 -32.41 20.22 23.06
N PRO A 70 -32.39 21.29 23.88
CA PRO A 70 -31.92 22.61 23.47
C PRO A 70 -30.41 22.66 23.24
N LEU A 71 -30.00 23.51 22.29
CA LEU A 71 -28.60 23.76 21.93
C LEU A 71 -27.80 24.29 23.13
N GLN A 72 -26.68 23.65 23.46
CA GLN A 72 -25.75 24.16 24.47
C GLN A 72 -24.99 25.39 23.95
N ARG A 73 -24.94 26.42 24.79
CA ARG A 73 -24.29 27.70 24.51
C ARG A 73 -22.78 27.57 24.73
N VAL A 74 -21.99 27.63 23.67
CA VAL A 74 -20.51 27.62 23.76
C VAL A 74 -20.04 28.83 24.56
N GLN A 75 -19.24 28.59 25.61
CA GLN A 75 -18.60 29.66 26.38
C GLN A 75 -17.24 30.03 25.77
N PRO A 76 -16.82 31.30 25.82
CA PRO A 76 -15.50 31.71 25.34
C PRO A 76 -14.37 31.20 26.25
N ALA A 77 -13.21 30.93 25.66
CA ALA A 77 -12.03 30.47 26.40
C ALA A 77 -11.41 31.60 27.26
N PRO A 78 -10.78 31.28 28.40
CA PRO A 78 -10.12 32.27 29.25
C PRO A 78 -8.87 32.89 28.58
N PRO A 79 -8.50 34.13 28.95
CA PRO A 79 -7.34 34.81 28.39
C PRO A 79 -6.02 34.17 28.83
N ARG A 80 -4.98 34.31 27.99
CA ARG A 80 -3.62 33.84 28.29
C ARG A 80 -2.90 34.79 29.26
N PRO A 81 -2.04 34.30 30.17
CA PRO A 81 -1.20 35.15 31.00
C PRO A 81 -0.12 35.88 30.18
N ALA A 82 0.23 37.09 30.62
CA ALA A 82 1.28 37.93 30.03
C ALA A 82 2.69 37.53 30.51
N PRO A 83 3.77 37.87 29.75
CA PRO A 83 5.15 37.56 30.15
C PRO A 83 5.65 38.51 31.25
N LEU A 84 6.55 38.01 32.11
CA LEU A 84 7.31 38.80 33.08
C LEU A 84 8.76 38.99 32.59
N SER A 85 9.37 40.13 32.95
CA SER A 85 10.71 40.56 32.52
C SER A 85 11.67 40.66 33.73
N PRO A 86 13.00 40.54 33.58
CA PRO A 86 13.89 40.16 34.69
C PRO A 86 14.65 41.31 35.39
N ALA A 87 14.52 41.38 36.72
CA ALA A 87 15.34 42.17 37.66
C ALA A 87 14.95 41.78 39.12
N MET A 88 15.81 41.59 40.13
CA MET A 88 17.26 41.29 40.25
C MET A 88 17.38 40.13 41.31
N LEU A 89 18.41 39.80 42.10
CA LEU A 89 19.75 40.34 42.43
C LEU A 89 20.65 39.16 42.91
N ALA A 90 21.97 39.38 43.07
CA ALA A 90 22.94 38.34 43.45
C ALA A 90 23.27 38.28 44.96
N ALA A 91 23.61 37.09 45.46
CA ALA A 91 24.34 36.89 46.71
C ALA A 91 25.44 35.83 46.50
N ARG A 92 26.67 36.10 46.97
CA ARG A 92 27.84 35.22 46.83
C ARG A 92 27.92 34.22 47.99
N LEU A 93 28.19 32.95 47.68
CA LEU A 93 28.87 32.04 48.60
C LEU A 93 30.03 31.35 47.88
N LEU A 94 31.25 31.61 48.35
CA LEU A 94 32.47 30.95 47.87
C LEU A 94 32.66 29.63 48.63
N ARG A 95 32.74 28.51 47.90
CA ARG A 95 33.41 27.28 48.35
C ARG A 95 34.30 26.78 47.23
N ALA A 96 35.49 26.31 47.60
CA ALA A 96 36.56 25.95 46.69
C ALA A 96 36.83 24.44 46.70
N ALA A 97 37.51 23.99 45.64
CA ALA A 97 38.06 22.65 45.42
C ALA A 97 37.04 21.49 45.24
N PRO A 98 37.45 20.35 44.64
CA PRO A 98 38.74 20.09 43.97
C PRO A 98 38.64 20.06 42.44
N SER A 99 39.79 20.17 41.78
CA SER A 99 39.94 19.88 40.35
C SER A 99 39.78 18.38 40.08
N GLY A 100 38.60 17.97 39.59
CA GLY A 100 38.31 16.59 39.19
C GLY A 100 38.02 16.49 37.70
N LEU A 101 38.69 15.54 37.03
CA LEU A 101 38.40 14.96 35.71
C LEU A 101 37.63 15.85 34.73
N ALA A 102 38.33 16.39 33.74
CA ALA A 102 37.71 17.01 32.57
C ALA A 102 36.70 16.04 31.96
N SER A 103 35.41 16.36 32.10
CA SER A 103 34.33 15.50 31.60
C SER A 103 34.42 15.46 30.08
N LEU A 104 34.94 14.35 29.57
CA LEU A 104 34.84 13.99 28.16
C LEU A 104 33.36 13.75 27.84
N HIS A 105 32.65 14.85 27.60
CA HIS A 105 31.48 14.89 26.74
C HIS A 105 31.95 14.60 25.30
N GLY A 106 32.47 13.39 25.09
CA GLY A 106 32.39 12.72 23.82
C GLY A 106 30.90 12.64 23.51
N SER A 107 30.43 13.63 22.75
CA SER A 107 29.06 13.68 22.26
C SER A 107 28.90 12.44 21.39
N ALA A 108 28.38 11.38 22.01
CA ALA A 108 28.25 10.10 21.37
C ALA A 108 27.45 10.36 20.10
N ARG A 109 28.09 10.14 18.94
CA ARG A 109 27.38 10.14 17.67
C ARG A 109 26.30 9.08 17.80
N ARG A 110 25.08 9.51 18.16
CA ARG A 110 23.87 8.74 17.86
C ARG A 110 24.04 8.40 16.40
N LEU A 111 24.15 7.11 16.10
CA LEU A 111 24.15 6.62 14.73
C LEU A 111 22.80 7.09 14.17
N ARG A 112 22.83 8.19 13.41
CA ARG A 112 21.64 8.71 12.73
C ARG A 112 21.23 7.60 11.79
N GLY A 113 20.03 7.06 12.01
CA GLY A 113 19.50 5.99 11.18
C GLY A 113 19.50 6.37 9.71
N ALA A 114 19.26 5.39 8.85
CA ALA A 114 19.07 5.67 7.43
C ALA A 114 17.96 6.71 7.24
N ARG A 115 18.26 7.76 6.47
CA ARG A 115 17.27 8.72 5.99
C ARG A 115 16.62 8.11 4.77
N VAL A 116 15.36 7.70 4.87
CA VAL A 116 14.68 6.95 3.81
C VAL A 116 13.60 7.80 3.18
N ALA A 117 13.72 8.03 1.87
CA ALA A 117 12.65 8.61 1.08
C ALA A 117 11.59 7.53 0.82
N VAL A 118 10.31 7.84 1.01
CA VAL A 118 9.19 6.97 0.62
C VAL A 118 8.38 7.68 -0.45
N VAL A 119 8.32 7.14 -1.67
CA VAL A 119 7.61 7.75 -2.79
C VAL A 119 6.21 7.14 -2.92
N LEU A 120 5.20 7.97 -2.74
CA LEU A 120 3.77 7.65 -2.77
C LEU A 120 3.15 8.06 -4.13
N SER A 121 1.97 7.53 -4.39
CA SER A 121 1.29 7.53 -5.69
C SER A 121 -0.21 7.86 -5.61
N GLY A 122 -0.73 8.20 -4.42
CA GLY A 122 -2.12 8.50 -4.11
C GLY A 122 -2.50 7.94 -2.72
N CYS A 123 -3.78 7.67 -2.46
CA CYS A 123 -4.22 7.09 -1.18
C CYS A 123 -5.40 6.12 -1.34
N GLY A 124 -5.12 4.92 -1.86
CA GLY A 124 -6.11 3.90 -2.18
C GLY A 124 -5.50 2.85 -3.13
N VAL A 125 -5.83 1.57 -2.98
CA VAL A 125 -5.22 0.50 -3.78
C VAL A 125 -5.51 0.62 -5.27
N TYR A 126 -6.70 1.09 -5.68
CA TYR A 126 -7.12 1.07 -7.10
C TYR A 126 -6.68 2.30 -7.92
N ASP A 127 -6.38 3.42 -7.26
CA ASP A 127 -6.02 4.70 -7.90
C ASP A 127 -4.78 5.39 -7.31
N GLY A 128 -4.14 4.79 -6.31
CA GLY A 128 -3.03 5.38 -5.58
C GLY A 128 -2.11 4.34 -4.93
N THR A 129 -1.54 4.70 -3.77
CA THR A 129 -0.72 3.81 -2.95
C THR A 129 -1.59 2.87 -2.13
N GLU A 130 -1.18 1.60 -2.05
CA GLU A 130 -1.75 0.64 -1.08
C GLU A 130 -1.40 1.09 0.36
N ILE A 131 -2.43 1.24 1.18
CA ILE A 131 -2.38 1.93 2.47
C ILE A 131 -1.79 1.03 3.57
N HIS A 132 -2.05 -0.28 3.52
CA HIS A 132 -1.46 -1.24 4.45
C HIS A 132 0.03 -1.48 4.15
N GLU A 133 0.46 -1.48 2.89
CA GLU A 133 1.88 -1.54 2.50
C GLU A 133 2.63 -0.31 2.99
N ALA A 134 2.13 0.89 2.70
CA ALA A 134 2.73 2.14 3.19
C ALA A 134 2.80 2.17 4.73
N SER A 135 1.75 1.71 5.41
CA SER A 135 1.73 1.57 6.87
C SER A 135 2.79 0.57 7.37
N ALA A 136 2.91 -0.61 6.75
CA ALA A 136 3.90 -1.62 7.08
C ALA A 136 5.34 -1.10 6.88
N ILE A 137 5.61 -0.44 5.75
CA ILE A 137 6.89 0.21 5.45
C ILE A 137 7.24 1.22 6.55
N LEU A 138 6.32 2.12 6.89
CA LEU A 138 6.55 3.14 7.93
C LEU A 138 6.77 2.53 9.32
N VAL A 139 6.04 1.47 9.68
CA VAL A 139 6.21 0.76 10.96
C VAL A 139 7.56 0.05 11.03
N HIS A 140 7.99 -0.64 9.98
CA HIS A 140 9.28 -1.35 9.98
C HIS A 140 10.47 -0.40 9.86
N LEU A 141 10.35 0.73 9.13
CA LEU A 141 11.35 1.79 9.11
C LEU A 141 11.53 2.43 10.49
N SER A 142 10.42 2.72 11.17
CA SER A 142 10.41 3.25 12.54
C SER A 142 11.06 2.27 13.54
N ARG A 143 10.73 0.97 13.44
CA ARG A 143 11.39 -0.11 14.22
C ARG A 143 12.89 -0.24 13.92
N GLY A 144 13.30 0.04 12.68
CA GLY A 144 14.70 0.10 12.27
C GLY A 144 15.42 1.40 12.65
N GLY A 145 14.76 2.34 13.34
CA GLY A 145 15.34 3.61 13.77
C GLY A 145 15.58 4.61 12.62
N ALA A 146 14.96 4.42 11.47
CA ALA A 146 15.13 5.27 10.28
C ALA A 146 14.44 6.64 10.42
N GLU A 147 15.07 7.68 9.87
CA GLU A 147 14.47 9.00 9.68
C GLU A 147 13.71 8.95 8.33
N VAL A 148 12.39 9.22 8.29
CA VAL A 148 11.58 9.04 7.06
C VAL A 148 11.03 10.38 6.55
N GLN A 149 11.15 10.62 5.25
CA GLN A 149 10.47 11.71 4.54
C GLN A 149 9.66 11.14 3.36
N MET A 150 8.39 11.54 3.25
CA MET A 150 7.49 11.07 2.20
C MET A 150 7.42 12.06 1.05
N TYR A 151 7.33 11.52 -0.16
CA TYR A 151 7.30 12.26 -1.42
C TYR A 151 6.15 11.78 -2.32
N ALA A 152 5.65 12.65 -3.20
CA ALA A 152 4.71 12.27 -4.27
C ALA A 152 4.77 13.31 -5.40
N PRO A 153 4.57 12.93 -6.68
CA PRO A 153 4.53 13.88 -7.79
C PRO A 153 3.27 14.76 -7.72
N ASP A 154 3.41 16.05 -8.02
CA ASP A 154 2.30 17.02 -8.01
C ASP A 154 1.50 16.98 -9.32
N ILE A 155 0.80 15.86 -9.54
CA ILE A 155 0.07 15.54 -10.76
C ILE A 155 -1.37 15.09 -10.47
N PRO A 156 -2.33 15.19 -11.41
CA PRO A 156 -3.60 14.49 -11.30
C PRO A 156 -3.39 12.97 -11.25
N GLN A 157 -4.25 12.26 -10.54
CA GLN A 157 -4.42 10.81 -10.69
C GLN A 157 -5.01 10.50 -12.07
N MET A 158 -4.64 9.36 -12.66
CA MET A 158 -5.23 8.87 -13.92
C MET A 158 -6.75 8.68 -13.79
N HIS A 159 -7.19 8.10 -12.67
CA HIS A 159 -8.60 7.88 -12.35
C HIS A 159 -8.86 8.17 -10.86
N VAL A 160 -10.14 8.33 -10.50
CA VAL A 160 -10.63 8.29 -9.12
C VAL A 160 -11.58 7.10 -9.01
N ILE A 161 -11.34 6.20 -8.06
CA ILE A 161 -12.09 4.94 -7.96
C ILE A 161 -12.92 4.90 -6.67
N ASP A 162 -14.22 4.63 -6.81
CA ASP A 162 -15.04 4.23 -5.68
C ASP A 162 -14.64 2.81 -5.27
N HIS A 163 -13.81 2.71 -4.22
CA HIS A 163 -13.28 1.47 -3.69
C HIS A 163 -14.37 0.53 -3.12
N SER A 164 -15.58 1.02 -2.83
CA SER A 164 -16.71 0.16 -2.42
C SER A 164 -17.40 -0.53 -3.60
N LYS A 165 -17.21 -0.02 -4.81
CA LYS A 165 -17.77 -0.56 -6.07
C LYS A 165 -16.72 -1.17 -7.00
N GLY A 166 -15.45 -0.75 -6.86
CA GLY A 166 -14.37 -1.08 -7.79
C GLY A 166 -14.52 -0.41 -9.16
N GLN A 167 -15.09 0.79 -9.22
CA GLN A 167 -15.45 1.47 -10.47
C GLN A 167 -15.00 2.95 -10.48
N PRO A 168 -14.69 3.54 -11.65
CA PRO A 168 -14.39 4.95 -11.78
C PRO A 168 -15.54 5.88 -11.37
N VAL A 169 -15.18 7.14 -11.08
CA VAL A 169 -16.12 8.24 -10.84
C VAL A 169 -15.82 9.34 -11.87
N GLU A 170 -16.47 9.23 -13.04
CA GLU A 170 -16.21 10.01 -14.28
C GLU A 170 -16.09 11.54 -14.14
N ALA A 171 -16.63 12.12 -13.06
CA ALA A 171 -16.64 13.56 -12.81
C ALA A 171 -15.77 14.00 -11.61
N GLU A 172 -15.07 13.09 -10.95
CA GLU A 172 -14.09 13.42 -9.90
C GLU A 172 -12.67 13.46 -10.45
N SER A 173 -11.90 14.46 -10.01
CA SER A 173 -10.45 14.51 -10.21
C SER A 173 -9.76 14.77 -8.87
N ARG A 174 -8.62 14.12 -8.65
CA ARG A 174 -7.82 14.23 -7.43
C ARG A 174 -6.34 14.30 -7.80
N ASN A 175 -5.55 14.93 -6.93
CA ASN A 175 -4.11 15.12 -7.13
C ASN A 175 -3.32 14.12 -6.26
N VAL A 176 -2.29 13.52 -6.85
CA VAL A 176 -1.47 12.45 -6.27
C VAL A 176 -0.75 12.91 -4.99
N LEU A 177 -0.17 14.11 -4.99
CA LEU A 177 0.50 14.70 -3.82
C LEU A 177 -0.50 15.05 -2.71
N VAL A 178 -1.65 15.63 -3.07
CA VAL A 178 -2.72 16.01 -2.13
C VAL A 178 -3.32 14.77 -1.44
N GLU A 179 -3.63 13.72 -2.18
CA GLU A 179 -4.19 12.50 -1.60
C GLU A 179 -3.12 11.71 -0.81
N SER A 180 -1.88 11.64 -1.29
CA SER A 180 -0.76 11.03 -0.55
C SER A 180 -0.48 11.76 0.78
N ALA A 181 -0.82 13.05 0.91
CA ALA A 181 -0.72 13.79 2.17
C ALA A 181 -1.60 13.18 3.29
N ARG A 182 -2.64 12.39 2.96
CA ARG A 182 -3.46 11.64 3.93
C ARG A 182 -2.61 10.60 4.66
N ILE A 183 -1.89 9.76 3.92
CA ILE A 183 -0.95 8.76 4.46
C ILE A 183 0.14 9.46 5.27
N ALA A 184 0.73 10.51 4.69
CA ALA A 184 1.83 11.25 5.30
C ALA A 184 1.43 12.16 6.48
N ARG A 185 0.13 12.25 6.81
CA ARG A 185 -0.41 13.16 7.85
C ARG A 185 0.04 14.62 7.65
N GLY A 186 0.04 15.08 6.40
CA GLY A 186 0.52 16.40 5.97
C GLY A 186 2.05 16.55 5.87
N LYS A 187 2.85 15.55 6.27
CA LYS A 187 4.32 15.59 6.19
C LYS A 187 4.85 15.00 4.88
N ILE A 188 4.38 15.56 3.77
CA ILE A 188 4.78 15.14 2.41
C ILE A 188 5.51 16.27 1.68
N THR A 189 6.32 15.92 0.69
CA THR A 189 7.02 16.85 -0.18
C THR A 189 6.78 16.49 -1.64
N ASP A 190 6.73 17.49 -2.51
CA ASP A 190 6.70 17.29 -3.97
C ASP A 190 7.95 16.52 -4.44
N LEU A 191 7.76 15.49 -5.28
CA LEU A 191 8.80 14.57 -5.75
C LEU A 191 9.89 15.27 -6.58
N ALA A 192 9.59 16.40 -7.24
CA ALA A 192 10.59 17.24 -7.91
C ALA A 192 11.74 17.65 -6.97
N LYS A 193 11.45 17.76 -5.67
CA LYS A 193 12.37 18.21 -4.62
C LYS A 193 13.14 17.06 -3.93
N LEU A 194 12.90 15.80 -4.31
CA LEU A 194 13.67 14.67 -3.80
C LEU A 194 15.10 14.68 -4.38
N SER A 195 16.07 14.94 -3.51
CA SER A 195 17.50 14.77 -3.81
C SER A 195 18.09 13.53 -3.13
N THR A 196 18.93 12.83 -3.88
CA THR A 196 19.79 11.74 -3.38
C THR A 196 20.81 12.16 -2.33
N LYS A 197 21.12 13.45 -2.17
CA LYS A 197 22.10 13.92 -1.16
C LYS A 197 21.57 13.75 0.28
N ASP A 198 20.28 14.01 0.46
CA ASP A 198 19.64 14.12 1.76
C ASP A 198 19.08 12.78 2.28
N HIS A 199 19.17 11.74 1.46
CA HIS A 199 18.65 10.39 1.73
C HIS A 199 19.75 9.34 1.58
N ASP A 200 19.57 8.21 2.22
CA ASP A 200 20.49 7.07 2.21
C ASP A 200 19.90 5.85 1.47
N ALA A 201 18.57 5.78 1.37
CA ALA A 201 17.81 4.84 0.53
C ALA A 201 16.46 5.46 0.07
N VAL A 202 15.80 4.83 -0.90
CA VAL A 202 14.43 5.16 -1.33
C VAL A 202 13.55 3.90 -1.34
N ILE A 203 12.26 4.02 -1.02
CA ILE A 203 11.28 2.94 -1.08
C ILE A 203 10.03 3.38 -1.84
N PHE A 204 9.52 2.51 -2.70
CA PHE A 204 8.26 2.63 -3.43
C PHE A 204 7.29 1.55 -2.93
N PRO A 205 6.16 1.91 -2.30
CA PRO A 205 5.05 0.99 -2.06
C PRO A 205 4.32 0.65 -3.37
N GLY A 206 3.51 -0.41 -3.34
CA GLY A 206 2.62 -0.80 -4.44
C GLY A 206 1.27 -0.09 -4.43
N GLY A 207 0.24 -0.81 -4.87
CA GLY A 207 -1.04 -0.25 -5.29
C GLY A 207 -1.01 0.22 -6.75
N PHE A 208 -2.18 0.22 -7.40
CA PHE A 208 -2.29 0.50 -8.83
C PHE A 208 -1.88 1.94 -9.21
N GLY A 209 -1.78 2.87 -8.27
CA GLY A 209 -1.16 4.19 -8.52
C GLY A 209 0.31 4.11 -8.95
N ALA A 210 1.04 3.05 -8.58
CA ALA A 210 2.38 2.82 -9.14
C ALA A 210 2.33 2.47 -10.65
N ALA A 211 1.29 1.76 -11.08
CA ALA A 211 1.06 1.37 -12.47
C ALA A 211 0.26 2.40 -13.30
N LYS A 212 -0.42 3.35 -12.65
CA LYS A 212 -1.32 4.36 -13.28
C LYS A 212 -0.82 5.80 -13.20
N ASN A 213 -0.10 6.16 -12.13
CA ASN A 213 0.33 7.55 -11.85
C ASN A 213 1.86 7.70 -11.85
N LEU A 214 2.59 6.73 -11.31
CA LEU A 214 4.07 6.68 -11.39
C LEU A 214 4.56 6.11 -12.73
N SER A 215 3.69 5.45 -13.48
CA SER A 215 3.90 4.95 -14.85
C SER A 215 2.57 4.79 -15.56
N THR A 216 2.61 4.42 -16.85
CA THR A 216 1.44 4.01 -17.64
C THR A 216 1.29 2.47 -17.74
N PHE A 217 1.98 1.69 -16.90
CA PHE A 217 2.02 0.22 -16.99
C PHE A 217 0.64 -0.45 -16.97
N ALA A 218 -0.33 0.12 -16.27
CA ALA A 218 -1.71 -0.38 -16.19
C ALA A 218 -2.52 -0.26 -17.49
N VAL A 219 -1.97 0.40 -18.52
CA VAL A 219 -2.62 0.61 -19.84
C VAL A 219 -1.68 0.17 -20.97
N ASP A 220 -0.42 0.58 -20.91
CA ASP A 220 0.58 0.34 -21.97
C ASP A 220 1.38 -0.97 -21.77
N GLY A 221 1.19 -1.68 -20.65
CA GLY A 221 1.91 -2.92 -20.31
C GLY A 221 3.43 -2.80 -20.45
N LYS A 222 4.03 -3.62 -21.33
CA LYS A 222 5.47 -3.62 -21.63
C LYS A 222 5.98 -2.32 -22.29
N ASP A 223 5.12 -1.64 -23.04
CA ASP A 223 5.50 -0.45 -23.84
C ASP A 223 5.41 0.85 -23.03
N CYS A 224 5.01 0.73 -21.75
CA CYS A 224 4.75 1.84 -20.84
C CYS A 224 5.91 2.83 -20.65
N LYS A 225 5.54 4.01 -20.15
CA LYS A 225 6.46 5.07 -19.75
C LYS A 225 6.40 5.20 -18.24
N VAL A 226 7.56 5.36 -17.60
CA VAL A 226 7.64 5.77 -16.19
C VAL A 226 7.57 7.29 -16.15
N ASN A 227 6.96 7.85 -15.10
CA ASN A 227 6.93 9.29 -14.87
C ASN A 227 8.37 9.84 -14.81
N GLY A 228 8.66 10.95 -15.50
CA GLY A 228 10.04 11.46 -15.62
C GLY A 228 10.74 11.80 -14.29
N GLU A 229 9.98 12.15 -13.24
CA GLU A 229 10.54 12.37 -11.91
C GLU A 229 10.87 11.05 -11.19
N VAL A 230 10.02 10.03 -11.39
CA VAL A 230 10.24 8.67 -10.87
C VAL A 230 11.43 8.02 -11.56
N GLU A 231 11.53 8.17 -12.89
CA GLU A 231 12.66 7.71 -13.70
C GLU A 231 13.96 8.40 -13.24
N ARG A 232 13.94 9.73 -13.06
CA ARG A 232 15.06 10.50 -12.50
C ARG A 232 15.47 9.96 -11.13
N VAL A 233 14.53 9.77 -10.21
CA VAL A 233 14.81 9.31 -8.85
C VAL A 233 15.41 7.91 -8.85
N LEU A 234 14.85 6.96 -9.60
CA LEU A 234 15.40 5.60 -9.72
C LEU A 234 16.84 5.62 -10.28
N LYS A 235 17.08 6.37 -11.37
CA LYS A 235 18.41 6.52 -11.97
C LYS A 235 19.40 7.23 -11.05
N GLU A 236 18.98 8.26 -10.31
CA GLU A 236 19.83 8.96 -9.34
C GLU A 236 20.24 8.05 -8.17
N PHE A 237 19.28 7.34 -7.53
CA PHE A 237 19.58 6.48 -6.38
C PHE A 237 20.47 5.28 -6.79
N HIS A 238 20.16 4.65 -7.93
CA HIS A 238 20.99 3.57 -8.50
C HIS A 238 22.42 4.06 -8.81
N LYS A 239 22.57 5.17 -9.54
CA LYS A 239 23.88 5.78 -9.85
C LYS A 239 24.66 6.22 -8.60
N ALA A 240 23.96 6.63 -7.54
CA ALA A 240 24.56 6.96 -6.25
C ALA A 240 24.95 5.72 -5.42
N GLY A 241 24.66 4.50 -5.89
CA GLY A 241 24.89 3.26 -5.17
C GLY A 241 24.08 3.16 -3.88
N LYS A 242 22.87 3.73 -3.86
CA LYS A 242 21.97 3.79 -2.70
C LYS A 242 20.81 2.80 -2.84
N PRO A 243 20.38 2.11 -1.76
CA PRO A 243 19.41 1.03 -1.90
C PRO A 243 18.03 1.52 -2.33
N ILE A 244 17.35 0.67 -3.12
CA ILE A 244 16.00 0.90 -3.62
C ILE A 244 15.11 -0.25 -3.14
N GLY A 245 14.06 0.05 -2.37
CA GLY A 245 13.01 -0.91 -2.01
C GLY A 245 11.79 -0.77 -2.91
N LEU A 246 11.24 -1.85 -3.44
CA LEU A 246 9.97 -1.83 -4.20
C LEU A 246 9.09 -3.02 -3.80
N CYS A 247 7.79 -2.83 -3.54
CA CYS A 247 6.86 -3.93 -3.25
C CYS A 247 5.59 -3.96 -4.11
N CYS A 248 4.94 -5.13 -4.13
CA CYS A 248 3.80 -5.45 -4.99
C CYS A 248 4.09 -5.16 -6.47
N ILE A 249 3.37 -4.24 -7.10
CA ILE A 249 3.49 -3.96 -8.55
C ILE A 249 4.60 -2.94 -8.86
N SER A 250 5.09 -2.19 -7.88
CA SER A 250 6.12 -1.16 -8.08
C SER A 250 7.47 -1.64 -8.67
N PRO A 251 7.91 -2.93 -8.54
CA PRO A 251 9.10 -3.43 -9.24
C PRO A 251 9.10 -3.27 -10.78
N VAL A 252 7.94 -3.12 -11.43
CA VAL A 252 7.89 -2.83 -12.89
C VAL A 252 8.59 -1.50 -13.24
N LEU A 253 8.58 -0.54 -12.31
CA LEU A 253 9.26 0.75 -12.46
C LEU A 253 10.78 0.56 -12.55
N ALA A 254 11.35 -0.29 -11.69
CA ALA A 254 12.77 -0.62 -11.72
C ALA A 254 13.12 -1.42 -12.97
N ALA A 255 12.31 -2.42 -13.35
CA ALA A 255 12.54 -3.24 -14.54
C ALA A 255 12.55 -2.43 -15.85
N LYS A 256 11.66 -1.41 -16.00
CA LYS A 256 11.66 -0.51 -17.17
C LYS A 256 12.87 0.43 -17.21
N VAL A 257 13.36 0.87 -16.05
CA VAL A 257 14.27 2.03 -15.92
C VAL A 257 15.74 1.64 -15.72
N LEU A 258 16.01 0.48 -15.12
CA LEU A 258 17.34 0.04 -14.70
C LEU A 258 17.70 -1.28 -15.42
N SER A 259 18.58 -1.18 -16.41
CA SER A 259 19.01 -2.34 -17.22
C SER A 259 19.67 -3.42 -16.36
N GLY A 260 19.20 -4.67 -16.49
CA GLY A 260 19.73 -5.80 -15.72
C GLY A 260 19.25 -5.86 -14.27
N ALA A 261 18.12 -5.23 -13.94
CA ALA A 261 17.49 -5.30 -12.64
C ALA A 261 16.97 -6.72 -12.31
N GLU A 262 17.38 -7.29 -11.17
CA GLU A 262 16.76 -8.50 -10.62
C GLU A 262 15.68 -8.14 -9.59
N VAL A 263 14.46 -8.64 -9.77
CA VAL A 263 13.29 -8.29 -8.94
C VAL A 263 12.32 -9.46 -8.75
N THR A 264 11.51 -9.42 -7.70
CA THR A 264 10.34 -10.30 -7.54
C THR A 264 9.03 -9.51 -7.54
N VAL A 265 7.99 -10.11 -8.10
CA VAL A 265 6.58 -9.72 -7.92
C VAL A 265 5.74 -10.88 -7.34
N GLY A 266 6.37 -11.98 -6.92
CA GLY A 266 5.70 -13.20 -6.45
C GLY A 266 6.09 -14.45 -7.23
N HIS A 267 5.08 -15.19 -7.68
CA HIS A 267 5.20 -16.36 -8.57
C HIS A 267 4.92 -16.02 -10.03
N GLU A 268 5.13 -17.00 -10.91
CA GLU A 268 4.89 -16.88 -12.36
C GLU A 268 3.64 -17.64 -12.83
N GLU A 269 3.00 -18.42 -11.95
CA GLU A 269 1.80 -19.23 -12.22
C GLU A 269 0.68 -18.92 -11.19
N GLU A 270 -0.58 -19.08 -11.60
CA GLU A 270 -1.74 -18.88 -10.72
C GLU A 270 -1.98 -20.10 -9.82
N GLU A 271 -1.40 -20.11 -8.62
CA GLU A 271 -1.63 -21.17 -7.62
C GLU A 271 -3.05 -21.10 -7.01
N GLY A 272 -4.09 -21.48 -7.76
CA GLY A 272 -5.46 -21.63 -7.25
C GLY A 272 -6.10 -20.33 -6.72
N GLY A 273 -5.70 -19.18 -7.26
CA GLY A 273 -6.11 -17.85 -6.80
C GLY A 273 -5.21 -17.20 -5.75
N LYS A 274 -4.17 -17.89 -5.26
CA LYS A 274 -3.15 -17.29 -4.36
C LYS A 274 -2.34 -16.17 -5.05
N TRP A 275 -2.10 -16.27 -6.36
CA TRP A 275 -1.30 -15.31 -7.13
C TRP A 275 -2.10 -14.72 -8.32
N PRO A 276 -3.12 -13.89 -8.09
CA PRO A 276 -4.01 -13.40 -9.15
C PRO A 276 -3.36 -12.44 -10.17
N TYR A 277 -2.09 -12.09 -9.98
CA TYR A 277 -1.33 -11.21 -10.88
C TYR A 277 -0.05 -11.86 -11.43
N ALA A 278 0.04 -13.20 -11.43
CA ALA A 278 1.22 -13.97 -11.81
C ALA A 278 1.82 -13.60 -13.19
N GLY A 279 0.97 -13.23 -14.17
CA GLY A 279 1.39 -12.74 -15.49
C GLY A 279 2.35 -11.53 -15.46
N THR A 280 2.37 -10.78 -14.36
CA THR A 280 3.33 -9.68 -14.12
C THR A 280 4.79 -10.18 -14.18
N ALA A 281 5.08 -11.43 -13.80
CA ALA A 281 6.40 -12.02 -13.95
C ALA A 281 6.86 -12.09 -15.43
N GLY A 282 5.92 -12.33 -16.35
CA GLY A 282 6.15 -12.25 -17.80
C GLY A 282 6.41 -10.82 -18.26
N ALA A 283 5.66 -9.86 -17.74
CA ALA A 283 5.87 -8.44 -18.03
C ALA A 283 7.25 -7.93 -17.56
N ILE A 284 7.72 -8.32 -16.36
CA ILE A 284 9.08 -8.01 -15.87
C ILE A 284 10.15 -8.48 -16.87
N LYS A 285 10.01 -9.69 -17.42
CA LYS A 285 10.92 -10.25 -18.43
C LYS A 285 10.85 -9.47 -19.75
N ALA A 286 9.65 -9.12 -20.20
CA ALA A 286 9.44 -8.31 -21.41
C ALA A 286 9.97 -6.87 -21.28
N LEU A 287 10.03 -6.31 -20.07
CA LEU A 287 10.62 -5.02 -19.76
C LEU A 287 12.16 -5.03 -19.75
N GLY A 288 12.80 -6.21 -19.81
CA GLY A 288 14.26 -6.37 -19.72
C GLY A 288 14.80 -6.57 -18.29
N GLY A 289 13.91 -6.76 -17.30
CA GLY A 289 14.28 -7.18 -15.96
C GLY A 289 14.33 -8.71 -15.83
N LYS A 290 15.02 -9.20 -14.81
CA LYS A 290 15.02 -10.63 -14.44
C LYS A 290 14.03 -10.83 -13.29
N HIS A 291 13.00 -11.64 -13.52
CA HIS A 291 12.11 -12.07 -12.45
C HIS A 291 12.77 -13.17 -11.60
N CYS A 292 12.55 -13.11 -10.28
CA CYS A 292 12.97 -14.13 -9.32
C CYS A 292 11.78 -14.50 -8.44
N VAL A 293 11.36 -15.77 -8.49
CA VAL A 293 10.21 -16.27 -7.72
C VAL A 293 10.46 -16.14 -6.21
N LYS A 294 9.46 -15.64 -5.48
CA LYS A 294 9.46 -15.53 -4.02
C LYS A 294 8.08 -15.73 -3.40
N GLU A 295 8.07 -16.33 -2.21
CA GLU A 295 6.88 -16.36 -1.36
C GLU A 295 6.60 -14.98 -0.75
N VAL A 296 5.34 -14.77 -0.34
CA VAL A 296 4.85 -13.48 0.18
C VAL A 296 5.57 -13.00 1.45
N THR A 297 6.10 -13.91 2.26
CA THR A 297 6.88 -13.61 3.47
C THR A 297 8.38 -13.36 3.20
N GLU A 298 8.83 -13.50 1.95
CA GLU A 298 10.23 -13.31 1.56
C GLU A 298 10.49 -11.95 0.90
N ALA A 299 11.77 -11.65 0.69
CA ALA A 299 12.22 -10.62 -0.26
C ALA A 299 13.33 -11.17 -1.15
N HIS A 300 13.39 -10.71 -2.39
CA HIS A 300 14.56 -10.86 -3.26
C HIS A 300 15.52 -9.67 -3.05
N VAL A 301 16.83 -9.93 -3.14
CA VAL A 301 17.89 -8.92 -2.96
C VAL A 301 18.85 -8.99 -4.14
N ASP A 302 18.77 -7.98 -5.00
CA ASP A 302 19.78 -7.72 -6.03
C ASP A 302 20.95 -6.98 -5.36
N VAL A 303 22.02 -7.72 -5.05
CA VAL A 303 23.21 -7.16 -4.37
C VAL A 303 23.99 -6.22 -5.30
N ASN A 304 23.93 -6.43 -6.62
CA ASN A 304 24.70 -5.67 -7.61
C ASN A 304 24.09 -4.28 -7.83
N ASN A 305 22.78 -4.22 -8.03
CA ASN A 305 22.02 -2.97 -8.19
C ASN A 305 21.52 -2.38 -6.86
N LYS A 306 21.77 -3.08 -5.73
CA LYS A 306 21.28 -2.77 -4.36
C LYS A 306 19.75 -2.62 -4.26
N MET A 307 19.01 -3.44 -4.99
CA MET A 307 17.54 -3.42 -4.92
C MET A 307 17.03 -4.52 -4.00
N VAL A 308 15.92 -4.25 -3.32
CA VAL A 308 15.22 -5.23 -2.48
C VAL A 308 13.75 -5.20 -2.83
N THR A 309 13.18 -6.35 -3.16
CA THR A 309 11.79 -6.44 -3.62
C THR A 309 11.02 -7.56 -2.93
N THR A 310 9.71 -7.39 -2.75
CA THR A 310 8.84 -8.37 -2.06
C THR A 310 7.42 -8.36 -2.66
N PRO A 311 6.71 -9.51 -2.71
CA PRO A 311 5.45 -9.61 -3.45
C PRO A 311 4.28 -8.85 -2.81
N ALA A 312 4.23 -8.74 -1.48
CA ALA A 312 3.14 -8.08 -0.75
C ALA A 312 1.74 -8.44 -1.28
N PHE A 313 0.87 -7.47 -1.64
CA PHE A 313 -0.50 -7.74 -2.14
C PHE A 313 -0.58 -8.33 -3.57
N MET A 314 0.52 -8.76 -4.17
CA MET A 314 0.47 -9.67 -5.33
C MET A 314 0.02 -11.10 -4.93
N CYS A 315 -0.02 -11.38 -3.61
CA CYS A 315 -0.49 -12.62 -3.03
C CYS A 315 -1.81 -12.42 -2.24
N GLU A 316 -2.83 -13.23 -2.53
CA GLU A 316 -4.04 -13.34 -1.73
C GLU A 316 -3.78 -14.22 -0.51
N THR A 317 -3.58 -13.57 0.65
CA THR A 317 -3.17 -14.24 1.89
C THR A 317 -3.59 -13.44 3.14
N GLU A 318 -3.27 -13.95 4.33
CA GLU A 318 -3.51 -13.23 5.57
C GLU A 318 -2.62 -11.98 5.68
N LEU A 319 -3.22 -10.83 6.02
CA LEU A 319 -2.58 -9.51 6.09
C LEU A 319 -1.25 -9.47 6.87
N HIS A 320 -1.09 -10.34 7.86
CA HIS A 320 0.12 -10.41 8.68
C HIS A 320 1.32 -10.97 7.91
N HIS A 321 1.13 -11.91 6.97
CA HIS A 321 2.21 -12.41 6.10
C HIS A 321 2.73 -11.33 5.15
N ILE A 322 1.84 -10.51 4.59
CA ILE A 322 2.17 -9.33 3.76
C ILE A 322 2.98 -8.32 4.59
N PHE A 323 2.51 -8.01 5.81
CA PHE A 323 3.21 -7.13 6.74
C PHE A 323 4.62 -7.64 7.08
N ASP A 324 4.80 -8.94 7.29
CA ASP A 324 6.10 -9.54 7.63
C ASP A 324 7.07 -9.60 6.44
N GLY A 325 6.60 -9.91 5.22
CA GLY A 325 7.42 -9.87 4.00
C GLY A 325 7.94 -8.47 3.68
N ILE A 326 7.09 -7.45 3.83
CA ILE A 326 7.50 -6.03 3.80
C ILE A 326 8.53 -5.73 4.88
N GLY A 327 8.42 -6.34 6.05
CA GLY A 327 9.42 -6.28 7.11
C GLY A 327 10.76 -6.89 6.72
N VAL A 328 10.79 -7.98 5.95
CA VAL A 328 12.02 -8.54 5.37
C VAL A 328 12.62 -7.58 4.34
N MET A 329 11.81 -7.00 3.45
CA MET A 329 12.27 -6.01 2.47
C MET A 329 12.89 -4.78 3.14
N VAL A 330 12.20 -4.16 4.13
CA VAL A 330 12.73 -2.98 4.84
C VAL A 330 14.05 -3.31 5.56
N LYS A 331 14.16 -4.47 6.22
CA LYS A 331 15.43 -4.91 6.84
C LYS A 331 16.55 -5.05 5.80
N GLY A 332 16.25 -5.57 4.61
CA GLY A 332 17.18 -5.65 3.49
C GLY A 332 17.66 -4.27 3.02
N VAL A 333 16.72 -3.35 2.76
CA VAL A 333 17.02 -1.95 2.36
C VAL A 333 17.93 -1.28 3.38
N LEU A 334 17.58 -1.33 4.68
CA LEU A 334 18.35 -0.72 5.75
C LEU A 334 19.77 -1.33 5.85
N LYS A 335 19.90 -2.66 5.80
CA LYS A 335 21.19 -3.35 5.81
C LYS A 335 22.12 -2.89 4.70
N LEU A 336 21.59 -2.64 3.49
CA LEU A 336 22.37 -2.17 2.34
C LEU A 336 22.79 -0.69 2.44
N THR A 337 22.29 0.09 3.41
CA THR A 337 22.76 1.47 3.67
C THR A 337 24.09 1.53 4.44
N GLY A 338 24.47 0.46 5.14
CA GLY A 338 25.71 0.40 5.92
C GLY A 338 25.73 1.32 7.15
N LYS A 339 24.58 1.53 7.80
CA LYS A 339 24.39 2.37 8.99
C LYS A 339 23.92 1.57 10.20
#